data_AF-A0A1V6EE83-F1
#
_entry.id   AF-A0A1V6EE83-F1
#
_cell.length_a   1.000
_cell.length_b   1.000
_cell.length_c   1.000
_cell.angle_alpha   90.00
_cell.angle_beta   90.00
_cell.angle_gamma   90.00
#
_symmetry.space_group_name_H-M   'P 1'
#
loop_
_entity.id
_entity.type
_entity.pdbx_description
1 polymer ?
#
loop_
_entity_poly.entity_id
_entity_poly.type
_entity_poly.pdbx_seq_one_letter_code
_entity_poly.pdbx_strand_id
1 'polypeptide(L)'
;MIKRVFGQAIIAYDNDAAGQNATLRGLDILAGLGCVVKVLMLPAKDKFGNTIKDPDDFIRLMGKEEFKESLKNALMLVEYKAHLLKQTCDLKTSGGKIAFLKGVAAAIGQVQSPVERDVYIKNISARYNTSYDALLKEVQNRTGDTGRSDTSQTEIPRTKKIASALTDRFTESKLDKLFYTILVLLCNNPTFKGEIEKQLLADNMIHNDFSRDLLQEIINRYDSKESPDEARIAAMLDDEQRAAFIKEAAEYHTISDPCKALNDYISKYRHDMIVNNNMVLSRALASDGLSESEKENIKEELRKNTALLAKYKINT
;
A
#
# COMPACT_ATOMS: atom_id res chain seq x y z
N MET A 1 7.99 11.99 -6.99
CA MET A 1 7.47 12.39 -8.33
C MET A 1 6.65 11.29 -9.02
N ILE A 2 7.13 10.04 -9.16
CA ILE A 2 6.33 8.93 -9.75
C ILE A 2 5.12 8.55 -8.87
N LYS A 3 5.29 8.52 -7.54
CA LYS A 3 4.22 8.27 -6.56
C LYS A 3 3.10 9.33 -6.62
N ARG A 4 3.47 10.59 -6.83
CA ARG A 4 2.58 11.77 -6.84
C ARG A 4 1.53 11.77 -7.96
N VAL A 5 1.67 10.91 -8.97
CA VAL A 5 0.86 10.97 -10.21
C VAL A 5 0.13 9.66 -10.54
N PHE A 6 0.67 8.47 -10.19
CA PHE A 6 0.10 7.20 -10.66
C PHE A 6 -0.03 6.20 -9.53
N GLY A 7 -1.23 5.58 -9.34
CA GLY A 7 -1.64 4.45 -8.45
C GLY A 7 -0.87 3.14 -8.64
N GLN A 8 -0.31 3.00 -9.83
CA GLN A 8 0.43 1.85 -10.30
C GLN A 8 1.56 2.36 -11.18
N ALA A 9 2.76 1.79 -11.03
CA ALA A 9 3.87 2.04 -11.94
C ALA A 9 4.21 0.74 -12.65
N ILE A 10 4.20 0.77 -13.99
CA ILE A 10 4.79 -0.29 -14.81
C ILE A 10 6.15 0.23 -15.25
N ILE A 11 7.21 -0.48 -14.85
CA ILE A 11 8.57 -0.11 -15.24
C ILE A 11 9.05 -1.06 -16.33
N ALA A 12 9.39 -0.50 -17.48
CA ALA A 12 10.04 -1.21 -18.58
C ALA A 12 11.53 -0.88 -18.55
N TYR A 13 12.37 -1.91 -18.56
CA TYR A 13 13.83 -1.78 -18.52
C TYR A 13 14.45 -2.26 -19.82
N ASP A 14 15.66 -1.79 -20.08
CA ASP A 14 16.51 -2.34 -21.13
C ASP A 14 16.89 -3.78 -20.78
N ASN A 15 17.09 -4.60 -21.81
CA ASN A 15 17.53 -6.00 -21.71
C ASN A 15 19.03 -6.13 -21.36
N ASP A 16 19.58 -5.24 -20.53
CA ASP A 16 20.97 -5.30 -20.07
C ASP A 16 21.11 -5.88 -18.66
N ALA A 17 22.31 -6.40 -18.36
CA ALA A 17 22.60 -7.01 -17.06
C ALA A 17 22.95 -5.95 -15.99
N ALA A 18 23.38 -4.76 -16.39
CA ALA A 18 23.85 -3.71 -15.50
C ALA A 18 22.70 -2.98 -14.79
N GLY A 19 21.53 -2.89 -15.42
CA GLY A 19 20.35 -2.22 -14.89
C GLY A 19 19.64 -2.96 -13.75
N GLN A 20 19.70 -4.30 -13.70
CA GLN A 20 18.79 -5.12 -12.87
C GLN A 20 18.98 -4.96 -11.35
N ASN A 21 20.23 -4.83 -10.85
CA ASN A 21 20.51 -4.76 -9.40
C ASN A 21 20.27 -3.36 -8.80
N ALA A 22 20.54 -2.28 -9.55
CA ALA A 22 20.17 -0.93 -9.12
C ALA A 22 18.65 -0.73 -9.16
N THR A 23 18.01 -1.37 -10.14
CA THR A 23 16.56 -1.42 -10.37
C THR A 23 15.79 -2.04 -9.21
N LEU A 24 16.21 -3.21 -8.70
CA LEU A 24 15.49 -3.87 -7.60
C LEU A 24 15.39 -2.98 -6.34
N ARG A 25 16.44 -2.21 -6.03
CA ARG A 25 16.40 -1.26 -4.91
C ARG A 25 15.41 -0.12 -5.16
N GLY A 26 15.35 0.42 -6.38
CA GLY A 26 14.37 1.43 -6.75
C GLY A 26 12.92 0.93 -6.73
N LEU A 27 12.69 -0.31 -7.19
CA LEU A 27 11.39 -0.98 -7.14
C LEU A 27 10.93 -1.24 -5.71
N ASP A 28 11.84 -1.63 -4.82
CA ASP A 28 11.56 -1.85 -3.40
C ASP A 28 11.22 -0.55 -2.67
N ILE A 29 11.91 0.54 -3.00
CA ILE A 29 11.56 1.88 -2.51
C ILE A 29 10.15 2.26 -2.99
N LEU A 30 9.84 2.06 -4.27
CA LEU A 30 8.50 2.37 -4.81
C LEU A 30 7.40 1.51 -4.14
N ALA A 31 7.65 0.22 -3.92
CA ALA A 31 6.72 -0.68 -3.25
C ALA A 31 6.54 -0.35 -1.77
N GLY A 32 7.63 -0.04 -1.04
CA GLY A 32 7.59 0.39 0.36
C GLY A 32 6.86 1.72 0.56
N LEU A 33 6.80 2.55 -0.49
CA LEU A 33 6.01 3.77 -0.54
C LEU A 33 4.52 3.54 -0.89
N GLY A 34 4.05 2.29 -1.00
CA GLY A 34 2.65 1.96 -1.31
C GLY A 34 2.30 1.99 -2.81
N CYS A 35 3.29 2.00 -3.70
CA CYS A 35 3.04 1.88 -5.13
C CYS A 35 2.77 0.42 -5.53
N VAL A 36 1.71 0.15 -6.30
CA VAL A 36 1.60 -1.13 -7.01
C VAL A 36 2.64 -1.12 -8.13
N VAL A 37 3.75 -1.81 -7.92
CA VAL A 37 4.86 -1.86 -8.87
C VAL A 37 4.75 -3.12 -9.72
N LYS A 38 4.73 -2.91 -11.03
CA LYS A 38 4.84 -3.94 -12.05
C LYS A 38 6.09 -3.73 -12.89
N VAL A 39 6.63 -4.82 -13.42
CA VAL A 39 7.80 -4.82 -14.29
C VAL A 39 7.40 -5.42 -15.63
N LEU A 40 7.59 -4.64 -16.69
CA LEU A 40 7.42 -5.10 -18.06
C LEU A 40 8.70 -5.85 -18.47
N MET A 41 8.54 -7.14 -18.75
CA MET A 41 9.61 -7.97 -19.30
C MET A 41 9.61 -7.85 -20.82
N LEU A 42 10.71 -7.35 -21.39
CA LEU A 42 10.90 -7.34 -22.83
C LEU A 42 11.50 -8.68 -23.28
N PRO A 43 10.95 -9.34 -24.31
CA PRO A 43 11.59 -10.51 -24.90
C PRO A 43 12.94 -10.09 -25.51
N ALA A 44 13.95 -10.96 -25.44
CA ALA A 44 15.27 -10.66 -26.01
C ALA A 44 15.25 -10.59 -27.55
N LYS A 45 14.27 -11.25 -28.19
CA LYS A 45 14.12 -11.30 -29.64
C LYS A 45 12.65 -11.23 -30.07
N ASP A 46 12.41 -10.66 -31.25
CA ASP A 46 11.11 -10.71 -31.91
C ASP A 46 10.86 -12.08 -32.59
N LYS A 47 9.68 -12.22 -33.21
CA LYS A 47 9.27 -13.44 -33.93
C LYS A 47 10.14 -13.76 -35.15
N PHE A 48 10.96 -12.82 -35.61
CA PHE A 48 11.84 -12.92 -36.78
C PHE A 48 13.32 -13.05 -36.38
N GLY A 49 13.64 -13.06 -35.09
CA GLY A 49 15.00 -13.22 -34.56
C GLY A 49 15.77 -11.90 -34.37
N ASN A 50 15.14 -10.74 -34.59
CA ASN A 50 15.76 -9.44 -34.33
C ASN A 50 15.88 -9.21 -32.83
N THR A 51 16.97 -8.58 -32.40
CA THR A 51 17.22 -8.32 -30.97
C THR A 51 16.42 -7.10 -30.51
N ILE A 52 15.72 -7.24 -29.39
CA ILE A 52 15.00 -6.14 -28.74
C ILE A 52 15.81 -5.72 -27.51
N LYS A 53 16.29 -4.47 -27.53
CA LYS A 53 17.17 -3.96 -26.48
C LYS A 53 16.40 -3.13 -25.46
N ASP A 54 15.47 -2.31 -25.93
CA ASP A 54 14.75 -1.32 -25.14
C ASP A 54 13.25 -1.27 -25.54
N PRO A 55 12.42 -0.52 -24.81
CA PRO A 55 10.99 -0.39 -25.14
C PRO A 55 10.74 0.23 -26.53
N ASP A 56 11.63 1.10 -27.00
CA ASP A 56 11.49 1.76 -28.30
C ASP A 56 11.69 0.75 -29.45
N ASP A 57 12.70 -0.11 -29.34
CA ASP A 57 12.93 -1.26 -30.22
C ASP A 57 11.74 -2.20 -30.19
N PHE A 58 11.16 -2.47 -29.01
CA PHE A 58 9.97 -3.31 -28.89
C PHE A 58 8.80 -2.71 -29.68
N ILE A 59 8.51 -1.41 -29.50
CA ILE A 59 7.40 -0.74 -30.21
C ILE A 59 7.63 -0.73 -31.72
N ARG A 60 8.88 -0.51 -32.16
CA ARG A 60 9.24 -0.48 -33.58
C ARG A 60 9.11 -1.84 -34.25
N LEU A 61 9.52 -2.92 -33.56
CA LEU A 61 9.56 -4.28 -34.13
C LEU A 61 8.25 -5.05 -33.96
N MET A 62 7.59 -4.92 -32.80
CA MET A 62 6.40 -5.69 -32.43
C MET A 62 5.09 -4.88 -32.57
N GLY A 63 5.19 -3.55 -32.67
CA GLY A 63 4.06 -2.66 -32.84
C GLY A 63 3.39 -2.23 -31.53
N LYS A 64 2.60 -1.17 -31.62
CA LYS A 64 1.95 -0.51 -30.48
C LYS A 64 0.92 -1.39 -29.75
N GLU A 65 0.20 -2.23 -30.49
CA GLU A 65 -0.85 -3.07 -29.90
C GLU A 65 -0.25 -4.21 -29.08
N GLU A 66 0.82 -4.85 -29.56
CA GLU A 66 1.56 -5.85 -28.79
C GLU A 66 2.18 -5.22 -27.52
N PHE A 67 2.66 -3.98 -27.61
CA PHE A 67 3.22 -3.26 -26.46
C PHE A 67 2.15 -3.00 -25.39
N LYS A 68 0.95 -2.55 -25.78
CA LYS A 68 -0.18 -2.39 -24.85
C LYS A 68 -0.59 -3.70 -24.19
N GLU A 69 -0.60 -4.79 -24.94
CA GLU A 69 -0.92 -6.12 -24.39
C GLU A 69 0.16 -6.59 -23.40
N SER A 70 1.42 -6.33 -23.73
CA SER A 70 2.55 -6.65 -22.85
C SER A 70 2.51 -5.83 -21.55
N LEU A 71 2.07 -4.58 -21.60
CA LEU A 71 1.84 -3.75 -20.40
C LEU A 71 0.79 -4.35 -19.46
N LYS A 72 -0.29 -4.93 -19.98
CA LYS A 72 -1.31 -5.60 -19.13
C LYS A 72 -0.74 -6.83 -18.42
N ASN A 73 0.13 -7.55 -19.13
CA ASN A 73 0.79 -8.78 -18.67
C ASN A 73 2.08 -8.53 -17.88
N ALA A 74 2.40 -7.28 -17.54
CA ALA A 74 3.55 -6.93 -16.72
C ALA A 74 3.48 -7.63 -15.34
N LEU A 75 4.60 -8.16 -14.89
CA LEU A 75 4.72 -8.97 -13.67
C LEU A 75 4.68 -8.07 -12.44
N MET A 76 4.01 -8.50 -11.37
CA MET A 76 4.13 -7.80 -10.10
C MET A 76 5.55 -7.92 -9.54
N LEU A 77 6.00 -6.97 -8.73
CA LEU A 77 7.36 -6.95 -8.18
C LEU A 77 7.78 -8.27 -7.51
N VAL A 78 6.88 -8.89 -6.75
CA VAL A 78 7.12 -10.18 -6.08
C VAL A 78 7.33 -11.30 -7.10
N GLU A 79 6.54 -11.32 -8.18
CA GLU A 79 6.67 -12.29 -9.26
C GLU A 79 7.95 -12.07 -10.07
N TYR A 80 8.35 -10.81 -10.28
CA TYR A 80 9.60 -10.44 -10.94
C TYR A 80 10.81 -10.88 -10.12
N LYS A 81 10.80 -10.66 -8.79
CA LYS A 81 11.84 -11.19 -7.89
C LYS A 81 11.93 -12.71 -7.95
N ALA A 82 10.80 -13.41 -7.98
CA ALA A 82 10.78 -14.86 -8.18
C ALA A 82 11.37 -15.28 -9.54
N HIS A 83 11.07 -14.52 -10.61
CA HIS A 83 11.65 -14.76 -11.93
C HIS A 83 13.18 -14.64 -11.93
N LEU A 84 13.75 -13.59 -11.31
CA LEU A 84 15.19 -13.42 -11.20
C LEU A 84 15.85 -14.50 -10.35
N LEU A 85 15.22 -14.88 -9.23
CA LEU A 85 15.70 -15.99 -8.40
C LEU A 85 15.73 -17.31 -9.17
N LYS A 86 14.78 -17.54 -10.09
CA LYS A 86 14.79 -18.75 -10.93
C LYS A 86 15.97 -18.81 -11.89
N GLN A 87 16.44 -17.66 -12.38
CA GLN A 87 17.59 -17.59 -13.29
C GLN A 87 18.91 -17.94 -12.60
N THR A 88 19.01 -17.65 -11.30
CA THR A 88 20.21 -17.91 -10.48
C THR A 88 20.15 -19.22 -9.70
N CYS A 89 18.94 -19.72 -9.40
CA CYS A 89 18.74 -20.95 -8.63
C CYS A 89 18.34 -22.15 -9.52
N ASP A 90 19.08 -23.25 -9.41
CA ASP A 90 18.70 -24.51 -10.05
C ASP A 90 17.64 -25.28 -9.24
N LEU A 91 16.39 -25.21 -9.70
CA LEU A 91 15.26 -25.92 -9.09
C LEU A 91 15.30 -27.45 -9.30
N LYS A 92 16.28 -27.99 -10.03
CA LYS A 92 16.49 -29.45 -10.10
C LYS A 92 17.25 -29.96 -8.88
N THR A 93 18.01 -29.10 -8.22
CA THR A 93 18.78 -29.46 -7.02
C THR A 93 18.03 -29.09 -5.75
N SER A 94 18.19 -29.90 -4.70
CA SER A 94 17.61 -29.59 -3.38
C SER A 94 18.12 -28.25 -2.84
N GLY A 95 19.42 -27.95 -3.01
CA GLY A 95 20.02 -26.68 -2.60
C GLY A 95 19.42 -25.47 -3.32
N GLY A 96 19.27 -25.55 -4.64
CA GLY A 96 18.67 -24.47 -5.43
C GLY A 96 17.17 -24.29 -5.16
N LYS A 97 16.42 -25.36 -4.90
CA LYS A 97 15.02 -25.26 -4.42
C LYS A 97 14.92 -24.53 -3.08
N ILE A 98 15.80 -24.85 -2.13
CA ILE A 98 15.81 -24.20 -0.81
C ILE A 98 16.16 -22.72 -0.94
N ALA A 99 17.21 -22.39 -1.69
CA ALA A 99 17.62 -21.00 -1.91
C ALA A 99 16.50 -20.17 -2.57
N PHE A 100 15.85 -20.75 -3.58
CA PHE A 100 14.71 -20.14 -4.26
C PHE A 100 13.55 -19.88 -3.30
N LEU A 101 13.10 -20.89 -2.54
CA LEU A 101 11.99 -20.76 -1.61
C LEU A 101 12.26 -19.72 -0.52
N LYS A 102 13.48 -19.68 0.03
CA LYS A 102 13.88 -18.66 1.02
C LYS A 102 13.88 -17.24 0.44
N GLY A 103 14.39 -17.08 -0.78
CA GLY A 103 14.40 -15.78 -1.46
C GLY A 103 12.99 -15.29 -1.80
N VAL A 104 12.13 -16.17 -2.31
CA VAL A 104 10.72 -15.86 -2.59
C VAL A 104 9.97 -15.55 -1.31
N ALA A 105 10.17 -16.32 -0.24
CA ALA A 105 9.53 -16.07 1.04
C ALA A 105 9.94 -14.73 1.65
N ALA A 106 11.20 -14.31 1.48
CA ALA A 106 11.65 -12.97 1.87
C ALA A 106 10.91 -11.86 1.09
N ALA A 107 10.71 -12.03 -0.21
CA ALA A 107 9.97 -11.08 -1.04
C ALA A 107 8.48 -11.03 -0.67
N ILE A 108 7.84 -12.18 -0.43
CA ILE A 108 6.43 -12.26 -0.02
C ILE A 108 6.24 -11.71 1.40
N GLY A 109 7.20 -11.91 2.31
CA GLY A 109 7.14 -11.40 3.68
C GLY A 109 7.09 -9.86 3.76
N GLN A 110 7.58 -9.16 2.73
CA GLN A 110 7.48 -7.69 2.63
C GLN A 110 6.09 -7.19 2.21
N VAL A 111 5.25 -8.07 1.64
CA VAL A 111 3.86 -7.74 1.31
C VAL A 111 3.06 -7.66 2.60
N GLN A 112 2.32 -6.59 2.84
CA GLN A 112 1.60 -6.42 4.11
C GLN A 112 0.32 -7.26 4.18
N SER A 113 -0.40 -7.36 3.06
CA SER A 113 -1.68 -8.08 2.98
C SER A 113 -1.47 -9.60 3.02
N PRO A 114 -2.00 -10.31 4.04
CA PRO A 114 -1.93 -11.78 4.10
C PRO A 114 -2.66 -12.46 2.94
N VAL A 115 -3.69 -11.81 2.38
CA VAL A 115 -4.43 -12.29 1.21
C VAL A 115 -3.57 -12.19 -0.04
N GLU A 116 -2.87 -11.07 -0.23
CA GLU A 116 -1.92 -10.93 -1.34
C GLU A 116 -0.77 -11.93 -1.19
N ARG A 117 -0.27 -12.13 0.04
CA ARG A 117 0.71 -13.20 0.32
C ARG A 117 0.17 -14.56 -0.13
N ASP A 118 -1.04 -14.93 0.27
CA ASP A 118 -1.66 -16.21 -0.12
C ASP A 118 -1.76 -16.37 -1.65
N VAL A 119 -2.21 -15.33 -2.35
CA VAL A 119 -2.28 -15.30 -3.82
C VAL A 119 -0.90 -15.43 -4.45
N TYR A 120 0.11 -14.70 -3.96
CA TYR A 120 1.48 -14.83 -4.45
C TYR A 120 2.07 -16.21 -4.16
N ILE A 121 1.86 -16.76 -2.98
CA ILE A 121 2.32 -18.11 -2.61
C ILE A 121 1.69 -19.13 -3.57
N LYS A 122 0.38 -19.05 -3.86
CA LYS A 122 -0.31 -19.93 -4.82
C LYS A 122 0.25 -19.78 -6.23
N ASN A 123 0.32 -18.56 -6.74
CA ASN A 123 0.74 -18.28 -8.12
C ASN A 123 2.21 -18.69 -8.35
N ILE A 124 3.10 -18.37 -7.42
CA ILE A 124 4.53 -18.70 -7.53
C ILE A 124 4.74 -20.20 -7.35
N SER A 125 4.05 -20.84 -6.39
CA SER A 125 4.16 -22.29 -6.20
C SER A 125 3.70 -23.07 -7.44
N ALA A 126 2.59 -22.66 -8.05
CA ALA A 126 2.10 -23.25 -9.29
C ALA A 126 3.06 -22.99 -10.46
N ARG A 127 3.52 -21.75 -10.64
CA ARG A 127 4.38 -21.35 -11.78
C ARG A 127 5.75 -22.05 -11.78
N TYR A 128 6.33 -22.27 -10.61
CA TYR A 128 7.67 -22.87 -10.47
C TYR A 128 7.65 -24.31 -9.97
N ASN A 129 6.47 -24.93 -9.84
CA ASN A 129 6.27 -26.29 -9.35
C ASN A 129 6.98 -26.55 -8.00
N THR A 130 6.74 -25.65 -7.04
CA THR A 130 7.29 -25.74 -5.68
C THR A 130 6.18 -26.02 -4.66
N SER A 131 6.55 -26.55 -3.49
CA SER A 131 5.57 -26.86 -2.45
C SER A 131 4.95 -25.60 -1.87
N TYR A 132 3.62 -25.50 -1.98
CA TYR A 132 2.81 -24.45 -1.38
C TYR A 132 3.00 -24.38 0.14
N ASP A 133 2.84 -25.52 0.83
CA ASP A 133 2.95 -25.60 2.28
C ASP A 133 4.34 -25.24 2.79
N ALA A 134 5.39 -25.61 2.06
CA ALA A 134 6.75 -25.25 2.40
C ALA A 134 6.98 -23.73 2.29
N LEU A 135 6.47 -23.10 1.22
CA LEU A 135 6.58 -21.66 1.03
C LEU A 135 5.73 -20.89 2.05
N LEU A 136 4.52 -21.35 2.34
CA LEU A 136 3.63 -20.76 3.35
C LEU A 136 4.28 -20.75 4.73
N LYS A 137 4.84 -21.89 5.18
CA LYS A 137 5.53 -22.00 6.46
C LYS A 137 6.76 -21.08 6.53
N GLU A 138 7.54 -21.02 5.46
CA GLU A 138 8.72 -20.16 5.40
C GLU A 138 8.33 -18.66 5.46
N VAL A 139 7.22 -18.25 4.83
CA VAL A 139 6.69 -16.89 4.93
C VAL A 139 6.19 -16.60 6.34
N GLN A 140 5.42 -17.51 6.95
CA GLN A 140 4.86 -17.34 8.30
C GLN A 140 5.95 -17.21 9.37
N ASN A 141 7.00 -18.04 9.29
CA ASN A 141 8.15 -17.96 10.20
C ASN A 141 8.84 -16.59 10.15
N ARG A 142 8.82 -15.92 9.00
CA ARG A 142 9.43 -14.61 8.80
C ARG A 142 8.55 -13.45 9.27
N THR A 143 7.23 -13.66 9.34
CA THR A 143 6.27 -12.66 9.81
C THR A 143 5.87 -12.81 11.29
N GLY A 144 6.26 -13.92 11.94
CA GLY A 144 5.73 -14.36 13.24
C GLY A 144 6.70 -14.34 14.43
N ASP A 145 7.85 -13.68 14.36
CA ASP A 145 8.88 -13.71 15.43
C ASP A 145 8.97 -12.44 16.30
N THR A 146 7.83 -11.88 16.68
CA THR A 146 7.75 -10.87 17.78
C THR A 146 6.75 -11.23 18.87
N GLY A 147 6.27 -12.46 18.95
CA GLY A 147 5.34 -12.82 20.02
C GLY A 147 5.01 -14.29 20.06
N ARG A 148 5.89 -15.09 20.66
CA ARG A 148 5.60 -16.48 21.01
C ARG A 148 5.52 -16.62 22.52
N SER A 149 4.30 -16.63 23.03
CA SER A 149 3.97 -17.32 24.28
C SER A 149 2.49 -17.71 24.25
N ASP A 150 2.27 -19.01 24.37
CA ASP A 150 1.00 -19.72 24.48
C ASP A 150 -0.01 -19.05 25.43
N THR A 151 -1.29 -19.07 25.09
CA THR A 151 -2.31 -19.94 25.72
C THR A 151 -3.73 -19.53 25.28
N SER A 152 -4.42 -20.51 24.68
CA SER A 152 -5.87 -20.78 24.63
C SER A 152 -6.93 -19.67 24.55
N GLN A 153 -7.64 -19.71 23.41
CA GLN A 153 -9.10 -19.70 23.24
C GLN A 153 -9.93 -18.50 23.75
N THR A 154 -10.41 -17.69 22.81
CA THR A 154 -11.86 -17.56 22.53
C THR A 154 -12.06 -16.82 21.20
N GLU A 155 -12.97 -17.36 20.39
CA GLU A 155 -13.28 -16.91 19.03
C GLU A 155 -14.00 -15.55 18.99
N ILE A 156 -13.60 -14.69 18.05
CA ILE A 156 -14.52 -13.80 17.33
C ILE A 156 -14.13 -13.88 15.84
N PRO A 157 -15.03 -14.27 14.93
CA PRO A 157 -14.74 -14.37 13.51
C PRO A 157 -14.63 -12.95 12.91
N ARG A 158 -13.40 -12.49 12.65
CA ARG A 158 -13.19 -11.24 11.90
C ARG A 158 -13.40 -11.53 10.41
N THR A 159 -14.58 -11.12 9.97
CA THR A 159 -15.11 -11.19 8.61
C THR A 159 -14.10 -10.70 7.57
N LYS A 160 -13.98 -11.51 6.51
CA LYS A 160 -13.24 -11.29 5.27
C LYS A 160 -13.28 -9.83 4.82
N LYS A 161 -12.11 -9.19 4.67
CA LYS A 161 -11.99 -7.93 3.93
C LYS A 161 -11.56 -8.22 2.50
N ILE A 162 -12.45 -7.85 1.60
CA ILE A 162 -12.29 -7.73 0.15
C ILE A 162 -11.15 -6.72 -0.10
N ALA A 163 -10.05 -7.16 -0.70
CA ALA A 163 -8.95 -6.28 -1.15
C ALA A 163 -8.37 -6.91 -2.42
N SER A 164 -8.56 -6.31 -3.59
CA SER A 164 -7.60 -5.33 -4.11
C SER A 164 -8.22 -4.33 -5.11
N ALA A 165 -9.51 -4.02 -5.00
CA ALA A 165 -10.12 -3.04 -5.87
C ALA A 165 -9.97 -1.64 -5.25
N LEU A 166 -9.07 -0.85 -5.83
CA LEU A 166 -9.09 0.63 -5.90
C LEU A 166 -8.30 1.41 -4.85
N THR A 167 -6.99 1.49 -5.04
CA THR A 167 -6.21 2.60 -4.50
C THR A 167 -6.29 3.77 -5.48
N ASP A 168 -7.33 4.61 -5.34
CA ASP A 168 -7.37 5.90 -6.05
C ASP A 168 -6.46 6.88 -5.30
N ARG A 169 -5.22 7.05 -5.77
CA ARG A 169 -4.22 7.94 -5.14
C ARG A 169 -4.63 9.43 -5.13
N PHE A 170 -5.67 9.83 -5.87
CA PHE A 170 -6.09 11.23 -5.92
C PHE A 170 -6.83 11.68 -4.63
N THR A 171 -7.47 10.74 -3.92
CA THR A 171 -8.18 10.99 -2.66
C THR A 171 -7.27 10.90 -1.44
N GLU A 172 -6.18 10.14 -1.49
CA GLU A 172 -5.16 10.08 -0.43
C GLU A 172 -4.48 11.43 -0.21
N SER A 173 -4.11 12.17 -1.26
CA SER A 173 -3.45 13.48 -1.10
C SER A 173 -4.32 14.54 -0.37
N LYS A 174 -5.65 14.47 -0.54
CA LYS A 174 -6.59 15.34 0.19
C LYS A 174 -6.71 14.93 1.66
N LEU A 175 -6.73 13.62 1.92
CA LEU A 175 -6.76 13.06 3.27
C LEU A 175 -5.44 13.30 4.02
N ASP A 176 -4.30 13.18 3.34
CA ASP A 176 -2.97 13.54 3.85
C ASP A 176 -2.94 15.00 4.28
N LYS A 177 -3.43 15.93 3.44
CA LYS A 177 -3.52 17.35 3.79
C LYS A 177 -4.31 17.55 5.09
N LEU A 178 -5.53 17.01 5.16
CA LEU A 178 -6.39 17.13 6.35
C LEU A 178 -5.73 16.52 7.59
N PHE A 179 -5.09 15.36 7.42
CA PHE A 179 -4.38 14.68 8.49
C PHE A 179 -3.20 15.49 9.01
N TYR A 180 -2.36 16.04 8.12
CA TYR A 180 -1.26 16.92 8.52
C TYR A 180 -1.75 18.21 9.19
N THR A 181 -2.84 18.82 8.74
CA THR A 181 -3.43 19.97 9.44
C THR A 181 -3.87 19.60 10.87
N ILE A 182 -4.42 18.40 11.07
CA ILE A 182 -4.77 17.90 12.42
C ILE A 182 -3.51 17.71 13.27
N LEU A 183 -2.43 17.17 12.71
CA LEU A 183 -1.15 17.02 13.43
C LEU A 183 -0.51 18.37 13.80
N VAL A 184 -0.58 19.36 12.90
CA VAL A 184 -0.11 20.73 13.17
C VAL A 184 -0.95 21.37 14.28
N LEU A 185 -2.27 21.19 14.28
CA LEU A 185 -3.15 21.65 15.37
C LEU A 185 -2.78 21.00 16.70
N LEU A 186 -2.45 19.71 16.71
CA LEU A 186 -1.99 18.99 17.90
C LEU A 186 -0.63 19.53 18.41
N CYS A 187 0.33 19.78 17.52
CA CYS A 187 1.64 20.35 17.87
C CYS A 187 1.50 21.66 18.62
N ASN A 188 0.65 22.54 18.10
CA ASN A 188 0.45 23.87 18.63
C ASN A 188 -0.53 23.91 19.81
N ASN A 189 -1.33 22.85 20.01
CA ASN A 189 -2.32 22.74 21.09
C ASN A 189 -2.31 21.31 21.70
N PRO A 190 -1.40 21.02 22.64
CA PRO A 190 -1.28 19.70 23.27
C PRO A 190 -2.56 19.17 23.94
N THR A 191 -3.48 20.05 24.33
CA THR A 191 -4.77 19.69 24.94
C THR A 191 -5.66 18.87 24.02
N PHE A 192 -5.46 18.93 22.69
CA PHE A 192 -6.24 18.19 21.70
C PHE A 192 -5.91 16.70 21.62
N LYS A 193 -4.83 16.25 22.29
CA LYS A 193 -4.38 14.85 22.27
C LYS A 193 -5.51 13.85 22.54
N GLY A 194 -6.23 14.02 23.64
CA GLY A 194 -7.28 13.08 24.05
C GLY A 194 -8.49 13.06 23.10
N GLU A 195 -8.80 14.20 22.47
CA GLU A 195 -9.88 14.28 21.49
C GLU A 195 -9.50 13.60 20.18
N ILE A 196 -8.27 13.83 19.69
CA ILE A 196 -7.75 13.20 18.46
C ILE A 196 -7.60 11.69 18.63
N GLU A 197 -7.06 11.23 19.75
CA GLU A 197 -6.92 9.81 20.09
C GLU A 197 -8.28 9.10 20.08
N LYS A 198 -9.27 9.69 20.75
CA LYS A 198 -10.63 9.13 20.79
C LYS A 198 -11.31 9.16 19.42
N GLN A 199 -11.24 10.26 18.69
CA GLN A 199 -12.00 10.43 17.45
C GLN A 199 -11.35 9.76 16.22
N LEU A 200 -10.03 9.55 16.21
CA LEU A 200 -9.32 8.97 15.06
C LEU A 200 -8.83 7.54 15.33
N LEU A 201 -8.19 7.26 16.47
CA LEU A 201 -7.65 5.93 16.76
C LEU A 201 -8.74 4.96 17.26
N ALA A 202 -9.54 5.36 18.26
CA ALA A 202 -10.53 4.46 18.85
C ALA A 202 -11.67 4.12 17.86
N ASP A 203 -12.09 5.10 17.04
CA ASP A 203 -13.09 4.88 15.98
C ASP A 203 -12.48 4.28 14.70
N ASN A 204 -11.16 4.01 14.69
CA ASN A 204 -10.43 3.45 13.54
C ASN A 204 -10.62 4.26 12.24
N MET A 205 -10.71 5.59 12.37
CA MET A 205 -10.96 6.54 11.29
C MET A 205 -9.64 7.11 10.76
N ILE A 206 -8.78 6.24 10.22
CA ILE A 206 -7.49 6.65 9.63
C ILE A 206 -7.34 6.03 8.25
N HIS A 207 -6.98 6.87 7.28
CA HIS A 207 -7.02 6.52 5.86
C HIS A 207 -5.96 5.52 5.38
N ASN A 208 -4.84 5.37 6.09
CA ASN A 208 -3.79 4.40 5.78
C ASN A 208 -3.01 4.00 7.04
N ASP A 209 -2.24 2.91 6.94
CA ASP A 209 -1.48 2.37 8.08
C ASP A 209 -0.34 3.29 8.49
N PHE A 210 0.31 3.97 7.55
CA PHE A 210 1.36 4.96 7.87
C PHE A 210 0.84 6.08 8.79
N SER A 211 -0.32 6.64 8.49
CA SER A 211 -0.92 7.72 9.29
C SER A 211 -1.35 7.23 10.67
N ARG A 212 -1.73 5.95 10.76
CA ARG A 212 -2.05 5.31 12.04
C ARG A 212 -0.79 5.16 12.88
N ASP A 213 0.26 4.61 12.29
CA ASP A 213 1.55 4.41 12.96
C ASP A 213 2.16 5.74 13.39
N LEU A 214 2.09 6.76 12.53
CA LEU A 214 2.56 8.12 12.82
C LEU A 214 1.76 8.76 13.95
N LEU A 215 0.42 8.70 13.92
CA LEU A 215 -0.41 9.26 14.98
C LEU A 215 -0.18 8.55 16.32
N GLN A 216 -0.03 7.21 16.29
CA GLN A 216 0.25 6.42 17.47
C GLN A 216 1.61 6.79 18.08
N GLU A 217 2.64 6.92 17.26
CA GLU A 217 3.98 7.34 17.69
C GLU A 217 3.96 8.76 18.30
N ILE A 218 3.22 9.70 17.68
CA ILE A 218 3.05 11.06 18.21
C ILE A 218 2.38 11.02 19.58
N ILE A 219 1.28 10.28 19.73
CA ILE A 219 0.54 10.14 20.99
C ILE A 219 1.41 9.53 22.09
N ASN A 220 2.18 8.48 21.77
CA ASN A 220 3.10 7.84 22.71
C ASN A 220 4.17 8.81 23.22
N ARG A 221 4.65 9.73 22.37
CA ARG A 221 5.62 10.76 22.76
C ARG A 221 5.03 11.82 23.68
N TYR A 222 3.78 12.22 23.45
CA TYR A 222 3.04 13.08 24.39
C TYR A 222 2.91 12.42 25.76
N ASP A 223 2.63 11.11 25.81
CA ASP A 223 2.55 10.35 27.08
C ASP A 223 3.90 10.24 27.79
N SER A 224 4.99 10.21 27.02
CA SER A 224 6.36 10.15 27.53
C SER A 224 6.92 11.51 27.97
N LYS A 225 6.09 12.58 28.02
CA LYS A 225 6.47 13.98 28.29
C LYS A 225 7.46 14.59 27.28
N GLU A 226 7.68 13.94 26.15
CA GLU A 226 8.47 14.46 25.04
C GLU A 226 7.52 14.97 23.95
N SER A 227 6.85 16.10 24.19
CA SER A 227 5.95 16.69 23.19
C SER A 227 6.71 16.89 21.87
N PRO A 228 6.32 16.21 20.78
CA PRO A 228 6.95 16.42 19.49
C PRO A 228 6.57 17.82 19.00
N ASP A 229 7.57 18.58 18.56
CA ASP A 229 7.36 19.82 17.82
C ASP A 229 7.25 19.50 16.32
N GLU A 230 6.91 20.51 15.52
CA GLU A 230 6.77 20.36 14.08
C GLU A 230 8.05 19.81 13.42
N ALA A 231 9.23 20.17 13.93
CA ALA A 231 10.51 19.70 13.43
C ALA A 231 10.71 18.19 13.66
N ARG A 232 10.32 17.68 14.83
CA ARG A 232 10.38 16.25 15.16
C ARG A 232 9.40 15.43 14.33
N ILE A 233 8.18 15.93 14.11
CA ILE A 233 7.22 15.25 13.22
C ILE A 233 7.75 15.26 11.79
N ALA A 234 8.24 16.40 11.30
CA ALA A 234 8.83 16.51 9.98
C ALA A 234 9.99 15.52 9.74
N ALA A 235 10.79 15.23 10.77
CA ALA A 235 11.88 14.26 10.69
C ALA A 235 11.41 12.79 10.55
N MET A 236 10.15 12.49 10.89
CA MET A 236 9.54 11.16 10.70
C MET A 236 8.97 10.96 9.29
N LEU A 237 8.90 12.02 8.50
CA LEU A 237 8.28 12.04 7.18
C LEU A 237 9.32 11.95 6.06
N ASP A 238 8.94 11.29 4.96
CA ASP A 238 9.74 11.33 3.73
C ASP A 238 9.77 12.74 3.12
N ASP A 239 10.60 12.98 2.10
CA ASP A 239 10.79 14.32 1.53
C ASP A 239 9.49 14.94 0.97
N GLU A 240 8.58 14.13 0.45
CA GLU A 240 7.33 14.57 -0.16
C GLU A 240 6.28 14.87 0.92
N GLN A 241 6.14 13.97 1.88
CA GLN A 241 5.28 14.12 3.05
C GLN A 241 5.72 15.29 3.92
N ARG A 242 7.03 15.45 4.13
CA ARG A 242 7.61 16.56 4.89
C ARG A 242 7.32 17.89 4.23
N ALA A 243 7.44 17.99 2.90
CA ALA A 243 7.08 19.20 2.18
C ALA A 243 5.59 19.55 2.32
N ALA A 244 4.70 18.54 2.26
CA ALA A 244 3.27 18.74 2.48
C ALA A 244 2.96 19.18 3.91
N PHE A 245 3.56 18.52 4.91
CA PHE A 245 3.39 18.87 6.32
C PHE A 245 3.89 20.28 6.64
N ILE A 246 5.08 20.66 6.17
CA ILE A 246 5.63 22.02 6.37
C ILE A 246 4.72 23.09 5.74
N LYS A 247 4.10 22.79 4.60
CA LYS A 247 3.13 23.69 3.98
C LYS A 247 1.92 23.91 4.89
N GLU A 248 1.36 22.85 5.47
CA GLU A 248 0.24 22.97 6.42
C GLU A 248 0.65 23.69 7.71
N ALA A 249 1.87 23.45 8.20
CA ALA A 249 2.44 24.15 9.35
C ALA A 249 2.56 25.66 9.10
N ALA A 250 3.01 26.05 7.90
CA ALA A 250 3.09 27.45 7.51
C ALA A 250 1.69 28.12 7.43
N GLU A 251 0.64 27.38 7.06
CA GLU A 251 -0.73 27.89 7.00
C GLU A 251 -1.37 28.03 8.41
N TYR A 252 -0.78 27.46 9.47
CA TYR A 252 -1.36 27.42 10.83
C TYR A 252 -1.73 28.80 11.39
N HIS A 253 -0.91 29.83 11.15
CA HIS A 253 -1.14 31.18 11.68
C HIS A 253 -2.42 31.85 11.11
N THR A 254 -3.05 31.25 10.10
CA THR A 254 -4.33 31.71 9.53
C THR A 254 -5.55 31.19 10.31
N ILE A 255 -5.34 30.27 11.25
CA ILE A 255 -6.39 29.66 12.06
C ILE A 255 -6.75 30.59 13.23
N SER A 256 -7.93 31.18 13.18
CA SER A 256 -8.43 32.13 14.19
C SER A 256 -8.96 31.44 15.46
N ASP A 257 -9.61 30.28 15.31
CA ASP A 257 -10.17 29.48 16.42
C ASP A 257 -9.69 28.01 16.30
N PRO A 258 -8.65 27.61 17.06
CA PRO A 258 -8.09 26.26 16.99
C PRO A 258 -9.08 25.16 17.39
N CYS A 259 -9.97 25.41 18.36
CA CYS A 259 -10.93 24.42 18.84
C CYS A 259 -12.01 24.14 17.80
N LYS A 260 -12.54 25.21 17.17
CA LYS A 260 -13.48 25.08 16.07
C LYS A 260 -12.82 24.44 14.86
N ALA A 261 -11.60 24.88 14.52
CA ALA A 261 -10.83 24.33 13.41
C ALA A 261 -10.61 22.82 13.57
N LEU A 262 -10.17 22.34 14.74
CA LEU A 262 -9.97 20.91 14.97
C LEU A 262 -11.23 20.10 14.68
N ASN A 263 -12.38 20.54 15.20
CA ASN A 263 -13.65 19.87 14.98
C ASN A 263 -14.06 19.85 13.49
N ASP A 264 -13.86 20.97 12.79
CA ASP A 264 -14.15 21.08 11.35
C ASP A 264 -13.22 20.16 10.53
N TYR A 265 -11.91 20.15 10.83
CA TYR A 265 -10.94 19.30 10.14
C TYR A 265 -11.16 17.81 10.40
N ILE A 266 -11.42 17.39 11.64
CA ILE A 266 -11.74 15.99 11.97
C ILE A 266 -13.04 15.56 11.28
N SER A 267 -14.07 16.40 11.30
CA SER A 267 -15.35 16.09 10.64
C SER A 267 -15.18 15.97 9.13
N LYS A 268 -14.43 16.88 8.50
CA LYS A 268 -14.10 16.84 7.08
C LYS A 268 -13.24 15.62 6.73
N TYR A 269 -12.27 15.29 7.57
CA TYR A 269 -11.40 14.12 7.40
C TYR A 269 -12.20 12.81 7.41
N ARG A 270 -13.08 12.63 8.41
CA ARG A 270 -13.98 11.46 8.49
C ARG A 270 -14.91 11.38 7.28
N HIS A 271 -15.53 12.50 6.92
CA HIS A 271 -16.42 12.58 5.78
C HIS A 271 -15.69 12.15 4.49
N ASP A 272 -14.54 12.76 4.19
CA ASP A 272 -13.76 12.46 2.99
C ASP A 272 -13.23 11.01 2.99
N MET A 273 -12.92 10.45 4.17
CA MET A 273 -12.51 9.05 4.29
C MET A 273 -13.65 8.11 3.91
N ILE A 274 -14.88 8.38 4.38
CA ILE A 274 -16.05 7.57 4.06
C ILE A 274 -16.44 7.74 2.59
N VAL A 275 -16.35 8.95 2.03
CA VAL A 275 -16.56 9.19 0.59
C VAL A 275 -15.55 8.40 -0.23
N ASN A 276 -14.27 8.42 0.16
CA ASN A 276 -13.24 7.64 -0.51
C ASN A 276 -13.54 6.14 -0.44
N ASN A 277 -13.87 5.62 0.75
CA ASN A 277 -14.26 4.22 0.93
C ASN A 277 -15.48 3.85 0.06
N ASN A 278 -16.50 4.71 -0.02
CA ASN A 278 -17.65 4.49 -0.89
C ASN A 278 -17.28 4.45 -2.38
N MET A 279 -16.36 5.31 -2.82
CA MET A 279 -15.87 5.31 -4.20
C MET A 279 -15.15 4.00 -4.54
N VAL A 280 -14.32 3.51 -3.61
CA VAL A 280 -13.62 2.22 -3.69
C VAL A 280 -14.65 1.08 -3.74
N LEU A 281 -15.58 1.01 -2.80
CA LEU A 281 -16.60 -0.03 -2.74
C LEU A 281 -17.53 -0.03 -3.98
N SER A 282 -17.91 1.15 -4.48
CA SER A 282 -18.81 1.29 -5.64
C SER A 282 -18.15 0.81 -6.93
N ARG A 283 -16.87 1.11 -7.12
CA ARG A 283 -16.11 0.64 -8.28
C ARG A 283 -15.76 -0.86 -8.14
N ALA A 284 -15.56 -1.38 -6.93
CA ALA A 284 -15.39 -2.81 -6.69
C ALA A 284 -16.66 -3.57 -7.11
N LEU A 285 -17.84 -3.04 -6.76
CA LEU A 285 -19.13 -3.60 -7.18
C LEU A 285 -19.30 -3.66 -8.71
N ALA A 286 -18.66 -2.74 -9.45
CA ALA A 286 -18.70 -2.67 -10.91
C ALA A 286 -17.68 -3.58 -11.62
N SER A 287 -16.80 -4.27 -10.87
CA SER A 287 -15.81 -5.18 -11.46
C SER A 287 -16.36 -6.58 -11.70
N ASP A 288 -15.98 -7.20 -12.81
CA ASP A 288 -16.33 -8.59 -13.13
C ASP A 288 -15.52 -9.56 -12.27
N GLY A 289 -16.19 -10.57 -11.69
CA GLY A 289 -15.53 -11.65 -10.92
C GLY A 289 -15.92 -11.80 -9.44
N LEU A 290 -16.83 -10.96 -8.91
CA LEU A 290 -17.33 -11.10 -7.54
C LEU A 290 -18.49 -12.11 -7.45
N SER A 291 -18.49 -12.88 -6.37
CA SER A 291 -19.61 -13.73 -5.96
C SER A 291 -20.79 -12.89 -5.45
N GLU A 292 -22.00 -13.44 -5.50
CA GLU A 292 -23.20 -12.76 -5.00
C GLU A 292 -23.14 -12.42 -3.51
N SER A 293 -22.44 -13.23 -2.70
CA SER A 293 -22.21 -12.94 -1.28
C SER A 293 -21.25 -11.76 -1.06
N GLU A 294 -20.23 -11.61 -1.90
CA GLU A 294 -19.32 -10.46 -1.84
C GLU A 294 -20.00 -9.17 -2.28
N LYS A 295 -20.85 -9.23 -3.32
CA LYS A 295 -21.65 -8.09 -3.75
C LYS A 295 -22.63 -7.64 -2.65
N GLU A 296 -23.26 -8.55 -1.94
CA GLU A 296 -24.17 -8.19 -0.84
C GLU A 296 -23.42 -7.55 0.34
N ASN A 297 -22.26 -8.08 0.70
CA ASN A 297 -21.40 -7.47 1.74
C ASN A 297 -20.98 -6.03 1.37
N ILE A 298 -20.61 -5.78 0.11
CA ILE A 298 -20.25 -4.44 -0.36
C ILE A 298 -21.47 -3.50 -0.26
N LYS A 299 -22.67 -3.97 -0.64
CA LYS A 299 -23.91 -3.18 -0.52
C LYS A 299 -24.26 -2.86 0.93
N GLU A 300 -24.10 -3.80 1.85
CA GLU A 300 -24.31 -3.56 3.28
C GLU A 300 -23.34 -2.50 3.81
N GLU A 301 -22.07 -2.57 3.43
CA GLU A 301 -21.06 -1.60 3.86
C GLU A 301 -21.33 -0.20 3.28
N LEU A 302 -21.78 -0.11 2.03
CA LEU A 302 -22.25 1.15 1.43
C LEU A 302 -23.45 1.74 2.18
N ARG A 303 -24.41 0.91 2.64
CA ARG A 303 -25.55 1.35 3.46
C ARG A 303 -25.08 1.91 4.81
N LYS A 304 -24.15 1.22 5.49
CA LYS A 304 -23.55 1.71 6.76
C LYS A 304 -22.83 3.03 6.55
N ASN A 305 -22.02 3.15 5.50
CA ASN A 305 -21.31 4.38 5.17
C ASN A 305 -22.27 5.53 4.88
N THR A 306 -23.41 5.27 4.24
CA THR A 306 -24.46 6.29 4.00
C THR A 306 -25.02 6.83 5.32
N ALA A 307 -25.26 5.96 6.32
CA ALA A 307 -25.68 6.39 7.65
C ALA A 307 -24.58 7.21 8.37
N LEU A 308 -23.31 6.83 8.23
CA LEU A 308 -22.18 7.57 8.79
C LEU A 308 -22.00 8.96 8.14
N LEU A 309 -22.19 9.08 6.82
CA LEU A 309 -22.15 10.38 6.13
C LEU A 309 -23.27 11.32 6.61
N ALA A 310 -24.45 10.78 6.92
CA ALA A 310 -25.53 11.57 7.51
C ALA A 310 -25.20 12.08 8.92
N LYS A 311 -24.42 11.32 9.69
CA LYS A 311 -23.91 11.69 11.02
C LYS A 311 -22.81 12.75 10.97
N TYR A 312 -21.94 12.69 9.97
CA TYR A 312 -20.80 13.61 9.79
C TYR A 312 -21.08 14.72 8.77
N LYS A 313 -22.34 15.20 8.68
CA LYS A 313 -22.70 16.30 7.79
C LYS A 313 -21.76 17.49 8.01
N ILE A 314 -21.14 17.92 6.92
CA ILE A 314 -20.36 19.16 6.89
C ILE A 314 -21.39 20.30 6.90
N ASN A 315 -21.44 21.08 7.98
CA ASN A 315 -22.14 22.36 7.96
C ASN A 315 -21.30 23.30 7.08
N THR A 316 -21.73 23.46 5.82
CA THR A 316 -21.22 24.49 4.90
C THR A 316 -21.58 25.89 5.37
#